data_AF-A0A131ZA64-F1
#
_entry.id   AF-A0A131ZA64-F1
#
_cell.length_a   1.000
_cell.length_b   1.000
_cell.length_c   1.000
_cell.angle_alpha   90.00
_cell.angle_beta   90.00
_cell.angle_gamma   90.00
#
_symmetry.space_group_name_H-M   'P 1'
#
loop_
_entity.id
_entity.type
_entity.pdbx_description
1 polymer ?
#
loop_
_entity_poly.entity_id
_entity_poly.type
_entity_poly.pdbx_seq_one_letter_code
_entity_poly.pdbx_strand_id
1 'polypeptide(L)'
;FFVVHGGHLFTAALQLARSVNWFRAMVLQVVLLGVFNGQGLADCRALVRVNPGQEYIKLLLHDGRLKGAVLIGDTDLEETCENLLLDQLDLGPLADHLLDPEVDIEDFFD
;
A
#
# COMPACT_ATOMS: atom_id res chain seq x y z
N PHE A 1 -18.03 4.84 9.40
CA PHE A 1 -18.92 6.01 9.57
C PHE A 1 -20.14 5.59 10.37
N PHE A 2 -20.39 6.16 11.55
CA PHE A 2 -21.66 6.02 12.26
C PHE A 2 -22.07 7.37 12.84
N VAL A 3 -23.30 7.79 12.55
CA VAL A 3 -23.95 8.97 13.15
C VAL A 3 -24.50 8.55 14.52
N VAL A 4 -24.19 9.33 15.56
CA VAL A 4 -24.62 9.09 16.96
C VAL A 4 -25.79 10.03 17.29
N HIS A 5 -26.89 9.48 17.80
CA HIS A 5 -27.87 10.21 18.60
C HIS A 5 -27.88 9.65 20.02
N GLY A 6 -27.75 10.53 21.01
CA GLY A 6 -28.04 10.23 22.43
C GLY A 6 -26.83 10.34 23.35
N GLY A 7 -26.62 11.53 23.92
CA GLY A 7 -25.56 11.84 24.86
C GLY A 7 -25.74 11.19 26.25
N HIS A 8 -24.61 11.11 26.96
CA HIS A 8 -24.40 10.78 28.39
C HIS A 8 -23.92 9.37 28.76
N LEU A 9 -24.14 8.31 27.97
CA LEU A 9 -23.49 7.00 28.23
C LEU A 9 -22.14 6.84 27.50
N PHE A 10 -21.87 7.68 26.49
CA PHE A 10 -20.68 7.57 25.66
C PHE A 10 -19.38 7.99 26.38
N THR A 11 -19.47 8.89 27.36
CA THR A 11 -18.29 9.44 28.05
C THR A 11 -17.63 8.42 28.99
N ALA A 12 -18.42 7.57 29.65
CA ALA A 12 -17.89 6.56 30.57
C ALA A 12 -17.18 5.40 29.83
N ALA A 13 -17.71 4.98 28.68
CA ALA A 13 -17.06 3.97 27.84
C ALA A 13 -15.72 4.47 27.26
N LEU A 14 -15.64 5.77 26.93
CA LEU A 14 -14.41 6.39 26.44
C LEU A 14 -13.32 6.49 27.51
N GLN A 15 -13.71 6.59 28.79
CA GLN A 15 -12.76 6.73 29.91
C GLN A 15 -12.14 5.38 30.33
N LEU A 16 -12.87 4.28 30.18
CA LEU A 16 -12.34 2.91 30.36
C LEU A 16 -11.44 2.46 29.20
N ALA A 17 -11.67 2.99 27.99
CA ALA A 17 -10.84 2.70 26.82
C ALA A 17 -9.41 3.28 26.89
N ARG A 18 -9.14 4.22 27.82
CA ARG A 18 -7.80 4.81 28.00
C ARG A 18 -6.82 3.92 28.78
N SER A 19 -7.30 2.86 29.45
CA SER A 19 -6.46 1.93 30.23
C SER A 19 -6.17 0.61 29.52
N VAL A 20 -6.66 0.40 28.30
CA VAL A 20 -6.54 -0.87 27.58
C VAL A 20 -6.04 -0.58 26.16
N ASN A 21 -4.72 -0.64 25.97
CA ASN A 21 -4.03 -0.36 24.70
C ASN A 21 -4.30 -1.40 23.59
N TRP A 22 -5.25 -2.32 23.80
CA TRP A 22 -5.50 -3.50 22.97
C TRP A 22 -6.53 -3.26 21.85
N PHE A 23 -7.21 -2.10 21.83
CA PHE A 23 -8.18 -1.76 20.78
C PHE A 23 -7.54 -1.16 19.50
N ARG A 24 -6.21 -1.22 19.40
CA ARG A 24 -5.42 -0.55 18.36
C ARG A 24 -4.77 -1.50 17.35
N ALA A 25 -5.22 -2.75 17.28
CA ALA A 25 -4.69 -3.72 16.33
C ALA A 25 -5.71 -3.96 15.21
N MET A 26 -5.23 -3.94 13.96
CA MET A 26 -5.91 -4.34 12.71
C MET A 26 -6.49 -3.24 11.80
N VAL A 27 -5.99 -2.01 11.84
CA VAL A 27 -6.14 -1.12 10.66
C VAL A 27 -4.83 -1.17 9.90
N LEU A 28 -4.80 -1.91 8.79
CA LEU A 28 -3.71 -1.82 7.83
C LEU A 28 -3.81 -0.48 7.11
N GLN A 29 -2.69 0.22 6.95
CA GLN A 29 -2.59 1.39 6.09
C GLN A 29 -2.91 1.00 4.66
N VAL A 30 -3.54 1.90 3.89
CA VAL A 30 -3.86 1.69 2.48
C VAL A 30 -3.39 2.91 1.69
N VAL A 31 -2.51 2.68 0.73
CA VAL A 31 -1.98 3.70 -0.19
C VAL A 31 -2.28 3.26 -1.62
N LEU A 32 -2.81 4.19 -2.41
CA LEU A 32 -3.19 3.98 -3.81
C LEU A 32 -2.50 5.05 -4.65
N LEU A 33 -1.68 4.63 -5.61
CA LEU A 33 -0.88 5.53 -6.43
C LEU A 33 -1.16 5.31 -7.91
N GLY A 34 -1.16 6.41 -8.68
CA GLY A 34 -1.36 6.39 -10.14
C GLY A 34 -2.66 5.69 -10.57
N VAL A 35 -2.59 4.95 -11.68
CA VAL A 35 -3.68 4.13 -12.24
C VAL A 35 -3.76 2.79 -11.47
N PHE A 36 -3.94 2.85 -10.16
CA PHE A 36 -3.90 1.69 -9.23
C PHE A 36 -4.89 0.55 -9.56
N ASN A 37 -5.96 0.88 -10.28
CA ASN A 37 -7.00 -0.05 -10.72
C ASN A 37 -6.83 -0.52 -12.18
N GLY A 38 -5.80 -0.04 -12.88
CA GLY A 38 -5.53 -0.38 -14.28
C GLY A 38 -6.50 0.23 -15.29
N GLN A 39 -7.35 1.19 -14.90
CA GLN A 39 -8.33 1.78 -15.79
C GLN A 39 -7.67 2.44 -17.01
N GLY A 40 -8.06 2.00 -18.20
CA GLY A 40 -7.54 2.54 -19.46
C GLY A 40 -6.16 2.04 -19.85
N LEU A 41 -5.55 1.11 -19.10
CA LEU A 41 -4.34 0.41 -19.52
C LEU A 41 -4.72 -0.81 -20.37
N ALA A 42 -4.23 -0.86 -21.60
CA ALA A 42 -4.21 -2.09 -22.40
C ALA A 42 -2.91 -2.85 -22.10
N ASP A 43 -2.94 -4.18 -22.05
CA ASP A 43 -1.74 -5.03 -21.90
C ASP A 43 -0.80 -4.60 -20.76
N CYS A 44 -1.30 -4.66 -19.52
CA CYS A 44 -0.51 -4.41 -18.32
C CYS A 44 -0.04 -5.70 -17.65
N ARG A 45 1.14 -5.65 -17.03
CA ARG A 45 1.67 -6.70 -16.17
C ARG A 45 1.45 -6.31 -14.72
N ALA A 46 0.78 -7.18 -13.95
CA ALA A 46 0.65 -7.02 -12.51
C ALA A 46 1.74 -7.82 -11.79
N LEU A 47 2.51 -7.15 -10.92
CA LEU A 47 3.40 -7.78 -9.95
C LEU A 47 2.70 -7.76 -8.60
N VAL A 48 2.68 -8.88 -7.89
CA VAL A 48 1.96 -9.01 -6.61
C VAL A 48 2.79 -9.75 -5.59
N ARG A 49 2.92 -9.16 -4.39
CA ARG A 49 3.42 -9.82 -3.18
C ARG A 49 2.33 -9.80 -2.12
N VAL A 50 2.12 -10.94 -1.46
CA VAL A 50 1.11 -11.10 -0.42
C VAL A 50 1.74 -11.74 0.80
N ASN A 51 1.67 -11.05 1.93
CA ASN A 51 2.00 -11.58 3.24
C ASN A 51 0.73 -11.50 4.12
N PRO A 52 -0.03 -12.60 4.24
CA PRO A 52 -1.35 -12.59 4.84
C PRO A 52 -1.40 -11.97 6.23
N GLY A 53 -2.25 -10.96 6.41
CA GLY A 53 -2.43 -10.27 7.69
C GLY A 53 -1.34 -9.24 8.03
N GLN A 54 -0.35 -9.06 7.17
CA GLN A 54 0.72 -8.06 7.33
C GLN A 54 0.70 -7.04 6.20
N GLU A 55 0.83 -7.49 4.95
CA GLU A 55 0.97 -6.59 3.80
C GLU A 55 0.43 -7.19 2.50
N TYR A 56 0.05 -6.29 1.60
CA TYR A 56 -0.28 -6.60 0.21
C TYR A 56 0.28 -5.50 -0.68
N ILE A 57 1.06 -5.90 -1.67
CA ILE A 57 1.64 -4.99 -2.66
C ILE A 57 1.22 -5.46 -4.04
N LYS A 58 0.67 -4.55 -4.83
CA LYS A 58 0.41 -4.76 -6.25
C LYS A 58 0.94 -3.59 -7.05
N LEU A 59 1.83 -3.88 -7.99
CA LEU A 59 2.37 -2.91 -8.95
C LEU A 59 1.83 -3.23 -10.35
N LEU A 60 1.40 -2.20 -11.07
CA LEU A 60 0.92 -2.30 -12.44
C LEU A 60 1.95 -1.68 -13.37
N LEU A 61 2.56 -2.52 -14.20
CA LEU A 61 3.50 -2.11 -15.24
C LEU A 61 2.79 -2.06 -16.58
N HIS A 62 3.08 -1.04 -17.37
CA HIS A 62 2.72 -0.98 -18.78
C HIS A 62 3.94 -0.50 -19.55
N ASP A 63 4.32 -1.29 -20.55
CA ASP A 63 5.50 -1.02 -21.39
C ASP A 63 6.78 -0.85 -20.54
N GLY A 64 6.97 -1.78 -19.59
CA GLY A 64 8.09 -1.80 -18.65
C GLY A 64 8.00 -0.77 -17.51
N ARG A 65 7.09 0.21 -17.57
CA ARG A 65 7.05 1.34 -16.63
C ARG A 65 5.94 1.22 -15.60
N LEU A 66 6.19 1.66 -14.38
CA LEU A 66 5.17 1.71 -13.33
C LEU A 66 4.04 2.68 -13.73
N LYS A 67 2.79 2.25 -13.57
CA LYS A 67 1.58 3.06 -13.83
C LYS A 67 0.66 3.19 -12.65
N GLY A 68 0.70 2.23 -11.73
CA GLY A 68 -0.05 2.34 -10.49
C GLY A 68 0.37 1.32 -9.46
N ALA A 69 0.08 1.61 -8.20
CA ALA A 69 0.39 0.77 -7.07
C ALA A 69 -0.79 0.70 -6.09
N VAL A 70 -0.96 -0.46 -5.47
CA VAL A 70 -1.77 -0.66 -4.27
C VAL A 70 -0.85 -1.20 -3.21
N LEU A 71 -0.65 -0.43 -2.14
CA LEU A 71 0.18 -0.78 -1.00
C LEU A 71 -0.72 -0.86 0.22
N ILE A 72 -0.72 -1.98 0.91
CA ILE A 72 -1.52 -2.21 2.11
C ILE A 72 -0.60 -2.77 3.18
N GLY A 73 -0.69 -2.23 4.39
CA GLY A 73 0.19 -2.61 5.50
C GLY A 73 1.41 -1.71 5.61
N ASP A 74 2.44 -2.21 6.27
CA ASP A 74 3.73 -1.54 6.46
C ASP A 74 4.65 -2.00 5.33
N THR A 75 4.68 -1.25 4.23
CA THR A 75 5.36 -1.68 2.99
C THR A 75 6.70 -1.02 2.74
N ASP A 76 6.93 0.17 3.32
CA ASP A 76 8.09 1.03 3.06
C ASP A 76 8.35 1.35 1.57
N LEU A 77 7.33 1.22 0.70
CA LEU A 77 7.46 1.35 -0.77
C LEU A 77 6.80 2.61 -1.32
N GLU A 78 6.16 3.42 -0.47
CA GLU A 78 5.39 4.58 -0.86
C GLU A 78 6.23 5.60 -1.64
N GLU A 79 7.36 6.03 -1.07
CA GLU A 79 8.25 7.02 -1.67
C GLU A 79 8.91 6.48 -2.94
N THR A 80 9.41 5.24 -2.91
CA THR A 80 9.98 4.57 -4.09
C THR A 80 8.97 4.50 -5.23
N CYS A 81 7.72 4.10 -4.96
CA CYS A 81 6.68 4.01 -5.98
C CYS A 81 6.29 5.38 -6.55
N GLU A 82 6.25 6.43 -5.72
CA GLU A 82 6.02 7.81 -6.19
C GLU A 82 7.13 8.26 -7.13
N ASN A 83 8.39 8.04 -6.77
CA ASN A 83 9.54 8.38 -7.61
C ASN A 83 9.52 7.61 -8.93
N LEU A 84 9.24 6.30 -8.90
CA LEU A 84 9.13 5.49 -10.11
C LEU A 84 8.01 5.92 -11.05
N LEU A 85 6.88 6.38 -10.51
CA LEU A 85 5.78 6.95 -11.30
C LEU A 85 6.16 8.29 -11.94
N LEU A 86 6.94 9.10 -11.24
CA LEU A 86 7.40 10.41 -11.71
C LEU A 86 8.49 10.25 -12.80
N ASP A 87 9.50 9.44 -12.54
CA ASP A 87 10.67 9.26 -13.41
C ASP A 87 10.38 8.34 -14.60
N GLN A 88 9.33 7.53 -14.49
CA GLN A 88 8.87 6.62 -15.53
C GLN A 88 9.97 5.63 -15.96
N LEU A 89 10.80 5.19 -15.02
CA LEU A 89 11.91 4.28 -15.30
C LEU A 89 11.41 2.97 -15.94
N ASP A 90 12.20 2.41 -16.86
CA ASP A 90 11.93 1.10 -17.43
C ASP A 90 12.37 -0.01 -16.45
N LEU A 91 11.38 -0.66 -15.83
CA LEU A 91 11.52 -1.74 -14.86
C LEU A 91 11.44 -3.13 -15.51
N GLY A 92 11.24 -3.21 -16.84
CA GLY A 92 11.12 -4.48 -17.56
C GLY A 92 12.22 -5.51 -17.21
N PRO A 93 13.51 -5.11 -17.16
CA PRO A 93 14.61 -6.01 -16.79
C PRO A 93 14.59 -6.49 -15.33
N LEU A 94 13.99 -5.72 -14.43
CA LEU A 94 14.00 -5.94 -12.98
C LEU A 94 12.66 -6.49 -12.46
N ALA A 95 11.62 -6.55 -13.29
CA ALA A 95 10.24 -6.83 -12.90
C ALA A 95 10.06 -8.14 -12.12
N ASP A 96 10.92 -9.14 -12.35
CA ASP A 96 10.85 -10.43 -11.65
C ASP A 96 11.43 -10.37 -10.23
N HIS A 97 12.24 -9.37 -9.92
CA HIS A 97 12.93 -9.17 -8.64
C HIS A 97 12.40 -7.97 -7.85
N LEU A 98 11.58 -7.12 -8.48
CA LEU A 98 11.11 -5.85 -7.92
C LEU A 98 10.33 -5.99 -6.60
N LEU A 99 9.73 -7.16 -6.36
CA LEU A 99 8.99 -7.46 -5.13
C LEU A 99 9.63 -8.59 -4.32
N ASP A 100 10.91 -8.88 -4.55
CA ASP A 100 11.64 -9.82 -3.72
C ASP A 100 11.87 -9.19 -2.33
N PRO A 101 11.36 -9.78 -1.23
CA PRO A 101 11.53 -9.21 0.11
C PRO A 101 12.98 -9.26 0.61
N GLU A 102 13.86 -10.05 -0.01
CA GLU A 102 15.29 -10.10 0.34
C GLU A 102 16.11 -9.03 -0.37
N VAL A 103 15.51 -8.32 -1.32
CA VAL A 103 16.17 -7.30 -2.13
C VAL A 103 15.62 -5.94 -1.78
N ASP A 104 16.51 -5.02 -1.41
CA ASP A 104 16.12 -3.61 -1.28
C ASP A 104 15.93 -3.03 -2.68
N ILE A 105 14.73 -2.53 -2.93
CA ILE A 105 14.40 -1.96 -4.23
C ILE A 105 15.13 -0.63 -4.45
N GLU A 106 15.45 0.09 -3.37
CA GLU A 106 16.13 1.39 -3.44
C GLU A 106 17.55 1.25 -4.00
N ASP A 107 18.22 0.12 -3.72
CA ASP A 107 19.56 -0.21 -4.24
C ASP A 107 19.61 -0.28 -5.78
N PHE A 108 18.48 -0.45 -6.46
CA PHE A 108 18.44 -0.45 -7.94
C PHE A 108 18.41 0.96 -8.56
N PHE A 109 18.10 1.98 -7.76
CA PHE A 109 17.80 3.33 -8.24
C PHE A 109 18.78 4.42 -7.79
N ASP A 110 19.77 4.06 -6.96
CA ASP A 110 20.99 4.86 -6.65
C ASP A 110 22.05 4.77 -7.78
#